data_AF-Q4WRF6-F1
#
_entry.id   AF-Q4WRF6-F1
#
_cell.length_a   1.000
_cell.length_b   1.000
_cell.length_c   1.000
_cell.angle_alpha   90.00
_cell.angle_beta   90.00
_cell.angle_gamma   90.00
#
_symmetry.space_group_name_H-M   'P 1'
#
loop_
_entity.id
_entity.type
_entity.pdbx_description
1 polymer ?
#
loop_
_entity_poly.entity_id
_entity_poly.type
_entity_poly.pdbx_seq_one_letter_code
_entity_poly.pdbx_strand_id
1 'polypeptide(L)'
;MPKIKSDTEDMYLRATPIPRALESLQQAFWGMYPASARTQDFPPPVIVARSFSDETLFPNEGNCRRFRQLARLFADRAAKRWNDSEQMNYLNSLWSKWMPEASPRIAVDSHPRLSGIQDTINATDAHGPATRLPAEFYDKKAREYTNTIAVDEWFAGYAESREYRKLGIGALMGDVVDRMVNAAANGGWRSERSASGSSTENGKAIKFAMSGCHDTTLAAILGSVGAFDAKWPPFTSSIAIELFSRVENQPPSSPSPSAKQRSLVSYLTGHDAVPSSNTDRTPLSSLPNSTRQALQNHYVRIRYNDVPVRIPGCAAKAENHLPGDETFCTLDAFKQIVDKFTPKNWREECVQNLGEGLYGKDDAEKAVAGF
;
A
#
# COMPACT_ATOMS: atom_id res chain seq x y z
N MET A 1 -0.40 -19.11 -11.50
CA MET A 1 -1.66 -19.48 -10.83
C MET A 1 -2.33 -20.61 -11.61
N PRO A 2 -3.06 -21.52 -10.96
CA PRO A 2 -3.70 -22.65 -11.63
C PRO A 2 -4.81 -22.19 -12.58
N LYS A 3 -5.01 -22.90 -13.70
CA LYS A 3 -6.05 -22.58 -14.69
C LYS A 3 -7.47 -22.85 -14.15
N ILE A 4 -7.61 -23.89 -13.33
CA ILE A 4 -8.85 -24.26 -12.65
C ILE A 4 -8.59 -24.19 -11.15
N LYS A 5 -9.48 -23.53 -10.40
CA LYS A 5 -9.39 -23.40 -8.95
C LYS A 5 -10.49 -24.19 -8.24
N SER A 6 -10.14 -24.93 -7.19
CA SER A 6 -11.08 -25.69 -6.34
C SER A 6 -11.48 -24.96 -5.05
N ASP A 7 -10.66 -24.02 -4.59
CA ASP A 7 -10.78 -23.35 -3.29
C ASP A 7 -10.04 -21.99 -3.30
N THR A 8 -10.02 -21.26 -2.19
CA THR A 8 -9.19 -20.05 -2.04
C THR A 8 -8.17 -20.16 -0.89
N GLU A 9 -7.76 -21.37 -0.52
CA GLU A 9 -6.90 -21.61 0.65
C GLU A 9 -5.47 -21.05 0.48
N ASP A 10 -4.97 -20.98 -0.75
CA ASP A 10 -3.69 -20.36 -1.12
C ASP A 10 -3.83 -18.86 -1.47
N MET A 11 -4.98 -18.25 -1.18
CA MET A 11 -5.28 -16.85 -1.46
C MET A 11 -5.62 -16.09 -0.18
N TYR A 12 -5.21 -14.82 -0.13
CA TYR A 12 -5.60 -13.88 0.91
C TYR A 12 -6.39 -12.72 0.29
N LEU A 13 -7.71 -12.72 0.48
CA LEU A 13 -8.58 -11.67 0.00
C LEU A 13 -8.94 -10.73 1.16
N ARG A 14 -8.79 -9.42 0.97
CA ARG A 14 -9.11 -8.42 1.98
C ARG A 14 -9.79 -7.21 1.35
N ALA A 15 -10.79 -6.62 1.99
CA ALA A 15 -11.33 -5.34 1.55
C ALA A 15 -11.45 -4.38 2.73
N THR A 16 -11.43 -3.09 2.42
CA THR A 16 -11.82 -2.05 3.37
C THR A 16 -13.31 -2.20 3.73
N PRO A 17 -13.79 -1.64 4.84
CA PRO A 17 -15.22 -1.65 5.18
C PRO A 17 -16.09 -0.79 4.25
N ILE A 18 -15.53 -0.25 3.15
CA ILE A 18 -16.25 0.58 2.19
C ILE A 18 -16.86 -0.30 1.09
N PRO A 19 -18.18 -0.28 0.86
CA PRO A 19 -18.85 -1.18 -0.08
C PRO A 19 -18.23 -1.24 -1.49
N ARG A 20 -17.92 -0.08 -2.08
CA ARG A 20 -17.31 -0.01 -3.43
C ARG A 20 -15.98 -0.77 -3.55
N ALA A 21 -15.20 -0.85 -2.47
CA ALA A 21 -13.93 -1.57 -2.46
C ALA A 21 -14.14 -3.08 -2.37
N LEU A 22 -15.12 -3.52 -1.58
CA LEU A 22 -15.53 -4.93 -1.48
C LEU A 22 -16.10 -5.42 -2.81
N GLU A 23 -17.05 -4.69 -3.38
CA GLU A 23 -17.69 -5.04 -4.65
C GLU A 23 -16.66 -5.09 -5.78
N SER A 24 -15.76 -4.12 -5.86
CA SER A 24 -14.68 -4.12 -6.87
C SER A 24 -13.76 -5.34 -6.74
N LEU A 25 -13.38 -5.72 -5.51
CA LEU A 25 -12.59 -6.94 -5.28
C LEU A 25 -13.35 -8.20 -5.70
N GLN A 26 -14.64 -8.29 -5.38
CA GLN A 26 -15.47 -9.43 -5.79
C GLN A 26 -15.53 -9.53 -7.32
N GLN A 27 -15.80 -8.42 -8.02
CA GLN A 27 -15.86 -8.42 -9.48
C GLN A 27 -14.50 -8.77 -10.11
N ALA A 28 -13.39 -8.23 -9.58
CA ALA A 28 -12.06 -8.57 -10.06
C ALA A 28 -11.74 -10.06 -9.83
N PHE A 29 -12.08 -10.60 -8.67
CA PHE A 29 -11.88 -12.02 -8.36
C PHE A 29 -12.69 -12.92 -9.30
N TRP A 30 -13.97 -12.64 -9.50
CA TRP A 30 -14.84 -13.43 -10.38
C TRP A 30 -14.50 -13.28 -11.86
N GLY A 31 -13.94 -12.14 -12.27
CA GLY A 31 -13.36 -11.97 -13.61
C GLY A 31 -12.09 -12.80 -13.81
N MET A 32 -11.24 -12.93 -12.77
CA MET A 32 -10.04 -13.76 -12.81
C MET A 32 -10.36 -15.26 -12.77
N TYR A 33 -11.37 -15.66 -12.00
CA TYR A 33 -11.85 -17.04 -11.91
C TYR A 33 -13.35 -17.14 -12.22
N PRO A 34 -13.74 -17.05 -13.51
CA PRO A 34 -15.12 -17.26 -13.93
C PRO A 34 -15.59 -18.69 -13.64
N ALA A 35 -16.88 -18.98 -13.84
CA ALA A 35 -17.44 -20.32 -13.61
C ALA A 35 -16.70 -21.43 -14.39
N SER A 36 -16.19 -21.13 -15.58
CA SER A 36 -15.38 -22.06 -16.40
C SER A 36 -13.97 -22.31 -15.86
N ALA A 37 -13.51 -21.52 -14.90
CA ALA A 37 -12.17 -21.60 -14.30
C ALA A 37 -12.22 -22.09 -12.84
N ARG A 38 -13.35 -22.67 -12.41
CA ARG A 38 -13.55 -23.18 -11.05
C ARG A 38 -14.23 -24.55 -11.07
N THR A 39 -14.03 -25.33 -10.02
CA THR A 39 -14.77 -26.59 -9.83
C THR A 39 -16.23 -26.29 -9.50
N GLN A 40 -17.12 -27.27 -9.73
CA GLN A 40 -18.55 -27.12 -9.49
C GLN A 40 -18.88 -26.91 -8.00
N ASP A 41 -18.06 -27.49 -7.12
CA ASP A 41 -18.13 -27.44 -5.66
C ASP A 41 -17.29 -26.31 -5.04
N PHE A 42 -16.84 -25.35 -5.85
CA PHE A 42 -16.01 -24.24 -5.38
C PHE A 42 -16.70 -23.45 -4.26
N PRO A 43 -16.12 -23.39 -3.05
CA PRO A 43 -16.75 -22.71 -1.92
C PRO A 43 -16.72 -21.17 -2.11
N PRO A 44 -17.67 -20.43 -1.50
CA PRO A 44 -17.61 -18.97 -1.48
C PRO A 44 -16.27 -18.46 -0.90
N PRO A 45 -15.58 -17.52 -1.58
CA PRO A 45 -14.34 -16.96 -1.06
C PRO A 45 -14.54 -16.22 0.26
N VAL A 46 -13.65 -16.46 1.22
CA VAL A 46 -13.57 -15.64 2.44
C VAL A 46 -12.83 -14.34 2.12
N ILE A 47 -13.47 -13.21 2.39
CA ILE A 47 -12.89 -11.87 2.27
C ILE A 47 -12.74 -11.29 3.67
N VAL A 48 -11.49 -11.01 4.05
CA VAL A 48 -11.17 -10.43 5.36
C VAL A 48 -11.52 -8.95 5.36
N ALA A 49 -12.24 -8.51 6.39
CA ALA A 49 -12.47 -7.10 6.67
C ALA A 49 -11.90 -6.74 8.06
N ARG A 50 -11.62 -5.45 8.27
CA ARG A 50 -11.31 -4.89 9.59
C ARG A 50 -12.33 -3.81 9.95
N SER A 51 -12.43 -3.52 11.24
CA SER A 51 -13.14 -2.34 11.72
C SER A 51 -12.45 -1.07 11.17
N PHE A 52 -13.20 0.02 11.09
CA PHE A 52 -12.64 1.32 10.71
C PHE A 52 -11.47 1.76 11.60
N SER A 53 -11.48 1.41 12.89
CA SER A 53 -10.43 1.78 13.84
C SER A 53 -9.10 1.06 13.61
N ASP A 54 -9.13 -0.13 13.01
CA ASP A 54 -7.97 -1.00 12.83
C ASP A 54 -7.57 -1.15 11.35
N GLU A 55 -8.20 -0.34 10.48
CA GLU A 55 -7.99 -0.40 9.05
C GLU A 55 -6.63 0.19 8.66
N THR A 56 -5.93 -0.55 7.80
CA THR A 56 -4.59 -0.22 7.28
C THR A 56 -4.55 -0.18 5.75
N LEU A 57 -5.60 -0.61 5.05
CA LEU A 57 -5.72 -0.53 3.60
C LEU A 57 -6.02 0.89 3.09
N PHE A 58 -6.12 1.89 3.95
CA PHE A 58 -6.07 3.30 3.58
C PHE A 58 -5.42 4.14 4.68
N PRO A 59 -4.92 5.35 4.35
CA PRO A 59 -4.41 6.28 5.34
C PRO A 59 -5.52 6.73 6.32
N ASN A 60 -5.45 6.28 7.57
CA ASN A 60 -6.58 6.35 8.50
C ASN A 60 -6.60 7.64 9.32
N GLU A 61 -6.92 8.77 8.66
CA GLU A 61 -7.10 10.07 9.32
C GLU A 61 -8.20 10.06 10.39
N GLY A 62 -9.18 9.18 10.25
CA GLY A 62 -10.29 9.01 11.21
C GLY A 62 -9.82 8.57 12.60
N ASN A 63 -8.75 7.77 12.67
CA ASN A 63 -8.30 7.13 13.91
C ASN A 63 -6.88 7.50 14.32
N CYS A 64 -6.18 8.32 13.53
CA CYS A 64 -4.85 8.82 13.86
C CYS A 64 -4.83 10.35 14.00
N ARG A 65 -4.75 10.86 15.24
CA ARG A 65 -4.81 12.30 15.51
C ARG A 65 -3.65 13.05 14.86
N ARG A 66 -2.42 12.52 14.97
CA ARG A 66 -1.23 13.12 14.37
C ARG A 66 -1.29 13.10 12.85
N PHE A 67 -1.69 12.00 12.23
CA PHE A 67 -1.82 11.93 10.77
C PHE A 67 -2.86 12.91 10.23
N ARG A 68 -4.02 13.03 10.89
CA ARG A 68 -5.03 14.05 10.54
C ARG A 68 -4.48 15.47 10.63
N GLN A 69 -3.69 15.77 11.66
CA GLN A 69 -3.04 17.08 11.78
C GLN A 69 -2.09 17.33 10.60
N LEU A 70 -1.25 16.34 10.28
CA LEU A 70 -0.32 16.45 9.16
C LEU A 70 -1.05 16.64 7.82
N ALA A 71 -2.10 15.86 7.54
CA ALA A 71 -2.90 16.00 6.33
C ALA A 71 -3.46 17.42 6.16
N ARG A 72 -3.98 18.01 7.26
CA ARG A 72 -4.44 19.41 7.26
C ARG A 72 -3.31 20.39 7.01
N LEU A 73 -2.15 20.23 7.66
CA LEU A 73 -1.02 21.13 7.46
C LEU A 73 -0.48 21.09 6.01
N PHE A 74 -0.46 19.91 5.37
CA PHE A 74 -0.09 19.79 3.96
C PHE A 74 -1.14 20.43 3.04
N ALA A 75 -2.44 20.23 3.33
CA ALA A 75 -3.52 20.90 2.60
C ALA A 75 -3.47 22.44 2.74
N ASP A 76 -3.23 22.96 3.94
CA ASP A 76 -3.08 24.41 4.19
C ASP A 76 -1.87 24.99 3.45
N ARG A 77 -0.77 24.23 3.37
CA ARG A 77 0.40 24.61 2.59
C ARG A 77 0.09 24.65 1.09
N ALA A 78 -0.65 23.67 0.58
CA ALA A 78 -1.09 23.65 -0.82
C ALA A 78 -2.03 24.83 -1.11
N ALA A 79 -2.99 25.14 -0.23
CA ALA A 79 -3.87 26.29 -0.36
C ALA A 79 -3.08 27.60 -0.48
N LYS A 80 -2.11 27.84 0.44
CA LYS A 80 -1.24 29.02 0.39
C LYS A 80 -0.41 29.11 -0.90
N ARG A 81 0.00 27.97 -1.46
CA ARG A 81 0.79 27.92 -2.70
C ARG A 81 -0.06 28.19 -3.94
N TRP A 82 -1.26 27.64 -4.00
CA TRP A 82 -2.01 27.53 -5.25
C TRP A 82 -3.19 28.50 -5.36
N ASN A 83 -3.80 28.94 -4.27
CA ASN A 83 -5.08 29.69 -4.34
C ASN A 83 -5.01 31.00 -5.13
N ASP A 84 -3.85 31.66 -5.14
CA ASP A 84 -3.62 32.92 -5.87
C ASP A 84 -2.67 32.75 -7.08
N SER A 85 -2.44 31.50 -7.50
CA SER A 85 -1.60 31.16 -8.65
C SER A 85 -2.31 31.41 -9.99
N GLU A 86 -1.53 31.55 -11.08
CA GLU A 86 -2.06 31.64 -12.44
C GLU A 86 -2.91 30.42 -12.82
N GLN A 87 -2.53 29.24 -12.34
CA GLN A 87 -3.25 27.99 -12.54
C GLN A 87 -4.64 28.06 -11.92
N MET A 88 -4.74 28.51 -10.67
CA MET A 88 -6.03 28.66 -10.00
C MET A 88 -6.88 29.79 -10.62
N ASN A 89 -6.26 30.87 -11.08
CA ASN A 89 -6.96 31.93 -11.83
C ASN A 89 -7.55 31.40 -13.13
N TYR A 90 -6.83 30.52 -13.84
CA TYR A 90 -7.35 29.83 -15.02
C TYR A 90 -8.56 28.93 -14.68
N LEU A 91 -8.51 28.18 -13.59
CA LEU A 91 -9.67 27.38 -13.14
C LEU A 91 -10.87 28.28 -12.79
N ASN A 92 -10.64 29.41 -12.13
CA ASN A 92 -11.69 30.36 -11.80
C ASN A 92 -12.34 30.97 -13.05
N SER A 93 -11.58 31.25 -14.12
CA SER A 93 -12.16 31.81 -15.35
C SER A 93 -13.13 30.83 -16.05
N LEU A 94 -12.95 29.53 -15.86
CA LEU A 94 -13.81 28.49 -16.42
C LEU A 94 -14.99 28.15 -15.51
N TRP A 95 -14.72 27.96 -14.21
CA TRP A 95 -15.67 27.26 -13.33
C TRP A 95 -16.32 28.11 -12.24
N SER A 96 -15.82 29.31 -11.95
CA SER A 96 -16.35 30.15 -10.85
C SER A 96 -17.85 30.46 -10.97
N LYS A 97 -18.37 30.62 -12.19
CA LYS A 97 -19.81 30.87 -12.44
C LYS A 97 -20.72 29.73 -11.98
N TRP A 98 -20.18 28.53 -11.78
CA TRP A 98 -20.90 27.35 -11.30
C TRP A 98 -20.80 27.16 -9.79
N MET A 99 -20.00 27.99 -9.11
CA MET A 99 -19.80 27.91 -7.67
C MET A 99 -20.98 28.54 -6.91
N PRO A 100 -21.31 28.04 -5.71
CA PRO A 100 -22.38 28.60 -4.89
C PRO A 100 -22.03 30.02 -4.43
N GLU A 101 -23.05 30.85 -4.21
CA GLU A 101 -22.87 32.24 -3.74
C GLU A 101 -22.07 32.33 -2.43
N ALA A 102 -22.19 31.35 -1.55
CA ALA A 102 -21.46 31.29 -0.29
C ALA A 102 -19.96 30.98 -0.45
N SER A 103 -19.52 30.46 -1.60
CA SER A 103 -18.12 30.18 -1.91
C SER A 103 -17.86 30.39 -3.41
N PRO A 104 -17.91 31.64 -3.90
CA PRO A 104 -18.02 31.94 -5.33
C PRO A 104 -16.72 31.73 -6.13
N ARG A 105 -15.63 31.33 -5.46
CA ARG A 105 -14.31 31.11 -6.06
C ARG A 105 -13.91 29.66 -5.95
N ILE A 106 -13.21 29.19 -6.98
CA ILE A 106 -12.46 27.93 -6.95
C ILE A 106 -11.18 28.15 -6.12
N ALA A 107 -10.94 27.28 -5.14
CA ALA A 107 -9.72 27.24 -4.35
C ALA A 107 -9.45 25.80 -3.86
N VAL A 108 -8.25 25.54 -3.33
CA VAL A 108 -7.94 24.26 -2.68
C VAL A 108 -8.93 23.99 -1.54
N ASP A 109 -9.18 25.02 -0.73
CA ASP A 109 -10.00 25.02 0.49
C ASP A 109 -11.37 25.70 0.31
N SER A 110 -11.83 25.92 -0.94
CA SER A 110 -13.18 26.41 -1.21
C SER A 110 -14.25 25.37 -0.81
N HIS A 111 -15.52 25.76 -0.86
CA HIS A 111 -16.65 24.90 -0.54
C HIS A 111 -17.68 24.92 -1.69
N PRO A 112 -17.62 23.98 -2.65
CA PRO A 112 -16.83 22.74 -2.67
C PRO A 112 -15.32 22.97 -2.88
N ARG A 113 -14.50 22.04 -2.38
CA ARG A 113 -13.03 22.04 -2.60
C ARG A 113 -12.69 21.69 -4.04
N LEU A 114 -11.54 22.14 -4.53
CA LEU A 114 -11.06 21.78 -5.87
C LEU A 114 -11.00 20.26 -6.08
N SER A 115 -10.54 19.48 -5.10
CA SER A 115 -10.51 18.01 -5.17
C SER A 115 -11.92 17.39 -5.29
N GLY A 116 -12.94 18.00 -4.67
CA GLY A 116 -14.34 17.57 -4.85
C GLY A 116 -14.91 17.90 -6.24
N ILE A 117 -14.48 19.01 -6.83
CA ILE A 117 -14.81 19.34 -8.22
C ILE A 117 -14.16 18.32 -9.16
N GLN A 118 -12.88 17.99 -8.94
CA GLN A 118 -12.16 16.96 -9.70
C GLN A 118 -12.86 15.60 -9.63
N ASP A 119 -13.29 15.18 -8.45
CA ASP A 119 -14.02 13.93 -8.25
C ASP A 119 -15.33 13.91 -9.07
N THR A 120 -16.08 15.01 -9.06
CA THR A 120 -17.32 15.16 -9.85
C THR A 120 -17.04 15.10 -11.35
N ILE A 121 -15.99 15.78 -11.83
CA ILE A 121 -15.58 15.73 -13.24
C ILE A 121 -15.22 14.30 -13.64
N ASN A 122 -14.39 13.62 -12.85
CA ASN A 122 -13.94 12.26 -13.17
C ASN A 122 -15.09 11.25 -13.11
N ALA A 123 -16.00 11.38 -12.14
CA ALA A 123 -17.18 10.55 -12.05
C ALA A 123 -18.04 10.73 -13.31
N THR A 124 -18.40 11.97 -13.66
CA THR A 124 -19.25 12.24 -14.84
C THR A 124 -18.59 11.86 -16.17
N ASP A 125 -17.26 11.99 -16.29
CA ASP A 125 -16.48 11.60 -17.46
C ASP A 125 -16.45 10.08 -17.67
N ALA A 126 -16.36 9.32 -16.56
CA ALA A 126 -16.38 7.86 -16.58
C ALA A 126 -17.77 7.28 -16.88
N HIS A 127 -18.82 8.09 -16.76
CA HIS A 127 -20.19 7.72 -17.09
C HIS A 127 -20.56 8.18 -18.51
N GLY A 128 -21.71 7.71 -18.99
CA GLY A 128 -22.23 8.03 -20.31
C GLY A 128 -22.69 9.49 -20.48
N PRO A 129 -23.15 9.88 -21.68
CA PRO A 129 -23.52 11.25 -22.00
C PRO A 129 -24.63 11.85 -21.11
N ALA A 130 -25.44 11.01 -20.46
CA ALA A 130 -26.54 11.44 -19.59
C ALA A 130 -26.09 12.20 -18.33
N THR A 131 -24.84 12.01 -17.89
CA THR A 131 -24.29 12.63 -16.68
C THR A 131 -23.23 13.67 -16.98
N ARG A 132 -22.96 13.97 -18.27
CA ARG A 132 -21.91 14.90 -18.66
C ARG A 132 -22.19 16.31 -18.14
N LEU A 133 -21.13 16.94 -17.63
CA LEU A 133 -21.11 18.36 -17.29
C LEU A 133 -20.95 19.22 -18.56
N PRO A 134 -21.13 20.54 -18.46
CA PRO A 134 -20.74 21.48 -19.51
C PRO A 134 -19.29 21.27 -19.99
N ALA A 135 -19.03 21.52 -21.27
CA ALA A 135 -17.77 21.16 -21.93
C ALA A 135 -16.52 21.78 -21.28
N GLU A 136 -16.65 22.96 -20.67
CA GLU A 136 -15.55 23.63 -19.95
C GLU A 136 -14.99 22.83 -18.77
N PHE A 137 -15.75 21.89 -18.20
CA PHE A 137 -15.28 20.99 -17.14
C PHE A 137 -14.32 19.92 -17.65
N TYR A 138 -14.29 19.69 -18.96
CA TYR A 138 -13.41 18.71 -19.60
C TYR A 138 -12.24 19.38 -20.35
N ASP A 139 -11.98 20.67 -20.10
CA ASP A 139 -10.82 21.37 -20.63
C ASP A 139 -9.51 20.66 -20.19
N LYS A 140 -8.63 20.38 -21.16
CA LYS A 140 -7.41 19.58 -20.92
C LYS A 140 -6.45 20.27 -19.96
N LYS A 141 -6.28 21.58 -20.09
CA LYS A 141 -5.37 22.38 -19.27
C LYS A 141 -5.90 22.51 -17.85
N ALA A 142 -7.22 22.69 -17.71
CA ALA A 142 -7.89 22.69 -16.41
C ALA A 142 -7.68 21.36 -15.67
N ARG A 143 -7.87 20.22 -16.34
CA ARG A 143 -7.63 18.89 -15.72
C ARG A 143 -6.19 18.68 -15.28
N GLU A 144 -5.20 19.15 -16.05
CA GLU A 144 -3.79 19.07 -15.69
C GLU A 144 -3.45 19.92 -14.46
N TYR A 145 -3.97 21.15 -14.41
CA TYR A 145 -3.81 22.03 -13.25
C TYR A 145 -4.49 21.49 -12.01
N THR A 146 -5.73 21.00 -12.16
CA THR A 146 -6.44 20.34 -11.06
C THR A 146 -5.68 19.13 -10.54
N ASN A 147 -5.16 18.25 -11.41
CA ASN A 147 -4.32 17.12 -10.98
C ASN A 147 -3.11 17.60 -10.17
N THR A 148 -2.37 18.57 -10.68
CA THR A 148 -1.15 19.07 -10.04
C THR A 148 -1.44 19.62 -8.64
N ILE A 149 -2.48 20.44 -8.52
CA ILE A 149 -2.87 21.08 -7.27
C ILE A 149 -3.40 20.05 -6.26
N ALA A 150 -4.30 19.16 -6.68
CA ALA A 150 -4.88 18.15 -5.81
C ALA A 150 -3.85 17.11 -5.34
N VAL A 151 -2.91 16.73 -6.19
CA VAL A 151 -1.80 15.83 -5.82
C VAL A 151 -0.89 16.48 -4.78
N ASP A 152 -0.60 17.79 -4.89
CA ASP A 152 0.16 18.50 -3.86
C ASP A 152 -0.62 18.59 -2.53
N GLU A 153 -1.93 18.88 -2.58
CA GLU A 153 -2.82 18.88 -1.40
C GLU A 153 -2.80 17.54 -0.67
N TRP A 154 -2.98 16.43 -1.40
CA TRP A 154 -3.24 15.12 -0.80
C TRP A 154 -2.00 14.26 -0.57
N PHE A 155 -0.96 14.39 -1.41
CA PHE A 155 0.11 13.38 -1.48
C PHE A 155 1.52 13.91 -1.24
N ALA A 156 1.74 15.23 -1.19
CA ALA A 156 3.08 15.79 -0.99
C ALA A 156 3.76 15.30 0.31
N GLY A 157 2.97 15.04 1.36
CA GLY A 157 3.48 14.52 2.62
C GLY A 157 4.23 13.19 2.49
N TYR A 158 3.82 12.32 1.57
CA TYR A 158 4.52 11.05 1.34
C TYR A 158 5.92 11.24 0.76
N ALA A 159 6.17 12.29 -0.02
CA ALA A 159 7.49 12.57 -0.57
C ALA A 159 8.42 13.22 0.46
N GLU A 160 7.88 14.02 1.39
CA GLU A 160 8.65 14.97 2.18
C GLU A 160 8.77 14.63 3.68
N SER A 161 7.86 13.83 4.24
CA SER A 161 7.79 13.55 5.68
C SER A 161 7.80 12.05 5.97
N ARG A 162 8.79 11.59 6.75
CA ARG A 162 8.87 10.21 7.24
C ARG A 162 7.68 9.87 8.13
N GLU A 163 7.29 10.80 9.00
CA GLU A 163 6.13 10.63 9.88
C GLU A 163 4.82 10.48 9.09
N TYR A 164 4.64 11.26 8.02
CA TYR A 164 3.47 11.14 7.14
C TYR A 164 3.38 9.76 6.50
N ARG A 165 4.50 9.25 5.96
CA ARG A 165 4.59 7.87 5.43
C ARG A 165 4.27 6.85 6.52
N LYS A 166 4.86 7.02 7.71
CA LYS A 166 4.75 6.08 8.82
C LYS A 166 3.33 5.93 9.34
N LEU A 167 2.65 7.05 9.57
CA LEU A 167 1.30 7.06 10.12
C LEU A 167 0.22 6.84 9.03
N GLY A 168 0.50 7.18 7.77
CA GLY A 168 -0.41 6.96 6.66
C GLY A 168 -0.45 5.50 6.19
N ILE A 169 0.67 4.98 5.69
CA ILE A 169 0.70 3.68 4.98
C ILE A 169 1.72 2.67 5.55
N GLY A 170 2.57 3.12 6.47
CA GLY A 170 3.64 2.31 7.05
C GLY A 170 3.17 0.99 7.65
N ALA A 171 2.00 0.96 8.28
CA ALA A 171 1.45 -0.27 8.83
C ALA A 171 1.13 -1.31 7.74
N LEU A 172 0.59 -0.89 6.58
CA LEU A 172 0.33 -1.82 5.48
C LEU A 172 1.62 -2.31 4.84
N MET A 173 2.56 -1.41 4.57
CA MET A 173 3.83 -1.78 3.95
C MET A 173 4.68 -2.70 4.83
N GLY A 174 4.65 -2.46 6.16
CA GLY A 174 5.24 -3.38 7.13
C GLY A 174 4.64 -4.78 7.05
N ASP A 175 3.31 -4.90 6.97
CA ASP A 175 2.63 -6.20 6.81
C ASP A 175 3.00 -6.88 5.47
N VAL A 176 3.08 -6.12 4.37
CA VAL A 176 3.46 -6.66 3.06
C VAL A 176 4.88 -7.22 3.08
N VAL A 177 5.84 -6.46 3.61
CA VAL A 177 7.24 -6.88 3.68
C VAL A 177 7.40 -8.06 4.64
N ASP A 178 6.72 -8.06 5.78
CA ASP A 178 6.76 -9.18 6.72
C ASP A 178 6.29 -10.50 6.06
N ARG A 179 5.22 -10.44 5.27
CA ARG A 179 4.75 -11.61 4.48
C ARG A 179 5.80 -12.07 3.47
N MET A 180 6.49 -11.13 2.82
CA MET A 180 7.57 -11.46 1.88
C MET A 180 8.78 -12.08 2.58
N VAL A 181 9.17 -11.56 3.74
CA VAL A 181 10.23 -12.14 4.58
C VAL A 181 9.87 -13.56 4.99
N ASN A 182 8.65 -13.79 5.46
CA ASN A 182 8.16 -15.13 5.79
C ASN A 182 8.17 -16.06 4.58
N ALA A 183 7.79 -15.57 3.40
CA ALA A 183 7.85 -16.36 2.17
C ALA A 183 9.30 -16.74 1.79
N ALA A 184 10.23 -15.80 1.89
CA ALA A 184 11.63 -15.99 1.53
C ALA A 184 12.42 -16.84 2.55
N ALA A 185 12.18 -16.65 3.85
CA ALA A 185 12.95 -17.27 4.92
C ALA A 185 12.33 -18.57 5.46
N ASN A 186 10.99 -18.66 5.46
CA ASN A 186 10.24 -19.75 6.10
C ASN A 186 9.49 -20.62 5.07
N GLY A 187 9.76 -20.45 3.77
CA GLY A 187 9.18 -21.25 2.69
C GLY A 187 7.70 -20.92 2.39
N GLY A 188 7.16 -19.85 2.95
CA GLY A 188 5.80 -19.39 2.68
C GLY A 188 5.19 -18.62 3.86
N TRP A 189 4.38 -17.61 3.54
CA TRP A 189 3.48 -16.98 4.51
C TRP A 189 2.14 -17.70 4.56
N ARG A 190 1.55 -17.86 5.75
CA ARG A 190 0.25 -18.50 5.99
C ARG A 190 -0.63 -17.54 6.78
N SER A 191 -1.94 -17.56 6.51
CA SER A 191 -2.91 -16.73 7.21
C SER A 191 -3.89 -17.60 7.99
N GLU A 192 -4.12 -17.29 9.25
CA GLU A 192 -5.20 -17.89 10.06
C GLU A 192 -6.60 -17.45 9.58
N ARG A 193 -6.66 -16.41 8.75
CA ARG A 193 -7.90 -15.79 8.27
C ARG A 193 -8.19 -16.09 6.80
N SER A 194 -7.39 -16.94 6.14
CA SER A 194 -7.71 -17.43 4.79
C SER A 194 -8.84 -18.46 4.83
N ALA A 195 -9.44 -18.73 3.67
CA ALA A 195 -10.67 -19.51 3.55
C ALA A 195 -10.62 -20.94 4.11
N SER A 196 -9.43 -21.48 4.39
CA SER A 196 -9.25 -22.81 4.95
C SER A 196 -9.49 -22.92 6.45
N GLY A 197 -9.57 -21.82 7.22
CA GLY A 197 -9.49 -21.92 8.68
C GLY A 197 -8.24 -22.68 9.16
N SER A 198 -7.24 -22.80 8.28
CA SER A 198 -6.07 -23.62 8.52
C SER A 198 -5.15 -22.89 9.46
N SER A 199 -4.72 -23.57 10.52
CA SER A 199 -3.73 -23.03 11.45
C SER A 199 -2.46 -22.61 10.71
N THR A 200 -1.69 -21.71 11.33
CA THR A 200 -0.35 -21.33 10.87
C THR A 200 0.57 -22.52 10.59
N GLU A 201 0.31 -23.68 11.22
CA GLU A 201 1.09 -24.91 11.07
C GLU A 201 0.64 -25.79 9.88
N ASN A 202 -0.66 -25.85 9.60
CA ASN A 202 -1.23 -26.79 8.60
C ASN A 202 -1.79 -26.11 7.35
N GLY A 203 -1.77 -24.78 7.28
CA GLY A 203 -2.29 -24.02 6.14
C GLY A 203 -1.45 -24.07 4.88
N LYS A 204 -2.12 -23.87 3.73
CA LYS A 204 -1.42 -23.65 2.46
C LYS A 204 -0.69 -22.31 2.50
N ALA A 205 0.53 -22.30 2.00
CA ALA A 205 1.27 -21.05 1.82
C ALA A 205 0.53 -20.17 0.81
N ILE A 206 0.27 -18.92 1.17
CA ILE A 206 -0.42 -17.96 0.31
C ILE A 206 0.46 -17.65 -0.90
N LYS A 207 -0.11 -17.81 -2.09
CA LYS A 207 0.54 -17.51 -3.38
C LYS A 207 0.03 -16.22 -4.00
N PHE A 208 -1.14 -15.76 -3.57
CA PHE A 208 -1.75 -14.55 -4.12
C PHE A 208 -2.55 -13.81 -3.06
N ALA A 209 -2.38 -12.50 -2.99
CA ALA A 209 -3.18 -11.63 -2.15
C ALA A 209 -3.82 -10.53 -3.01
N MET A 210 -5.12 -10.28 -2.80
CA MET A 210 -5.85 -9.21 -3.48
C MET A 210 -6.55 -8.36 -2.43
N SER A 211 -6.40 -7.03 -2.56
CA SER A 211 -6.97 -6.08 -1.62
C SER A 211 -7.85 -5.04 -2.30
N GLY A 212 -9.12 -4.94 -1.90
CA GLY A 212 -10.01 -3.85 -2.27
C GLY A 212 -9.64 -2.61 -1.46
N CYS A 213 -9.17 -1.55 -2.13
CA CYS A 213 -8.63 -0.35 -1.48
C CYS A 213 -9.00 0.94 -2.23
N HIS A 214 -8.18 1.98 -2.13
CA HIS A 214 -8.48 3.34 -2.60
C HIS A 214 -7.28 3.93 -3.37
N ASP A 215 -7.56 4.94 -4.17
CA ASP A 215 -6.55 5.81 -4.80
C ASP A 215 -5.49 6.31 -3.79
N THR A 216 -5.93 6.76 -2.62
CA THR A 216 -5.06 7.19 -1.51
C THR A 216 -4.12 6.08 -1.05
N THR A 217 -4.52 4.82 -1.11
CA THR A 217 -3.65 3.67 -0.80
C THR A 217 -2.54 3.53 -1.83
N LEU A 218 -2.89 3.61 -3.11
CA LEU A 218 -1.93 3.46 -4.23
C LEU A 218 -0.93 4.62 -4.22
N ALA A 219 -1.43 5.86 -4.14
CA ALA A 219 -0.60 7.05 -4.09
C ALA A 219 0.31 7.04 -2.84
N ALA A 220 -0.20 6.59 -1.69
CA ALA A 220 0.60 6.48 -0.47
C ALA A 220 1.73 5.45 -0.59
N ILE A 221 1.48 4.28 -1.18
CA ILE A 221 2.51 3.26 -1.40
C ILE A 221 3.58 3.81 -2.35
N LEU A 222 3.18 4.28 -3.53
CA LEU A 222 4.08 4.80 -4.56
C LEU A 222 4.88 6.01 -4.04
N GLY A 223 4.21 6.93 -3.34
CA GLY A 223 4.83 8.11 -2.75
C GLY A 223 5.84 7.73 -1.68
N SER A 224 5.53 6.74 -0.84
CA SER A 224 6.42 6.32 0.27
C SER A 224 7.70 5.64 -0.22
N VAL A 225 7.63 4.91 -1.34
CA VAL A 225 8.81 4.30 -1.97
C VAL A 225 9.50 5.25 -2.97
N GLY A 226 9.06 6.51 -3.06
CA GLY A 226 9.69 7.52 -3.91
C GLY A 226 9.48 7.33 -5.41
N ALA A 227 8.39 6.65 -5.81
CA ALA A 227 8.14 6.26 -7.20
C ALA A 227 6.74 6.67 -7.69
N PHE A 228 6.15 7.70 -7.07
CA PHE A 228 4.88 8.27 -7.50
C PHE A 228 5.07 9.18 -8.72
N ASP A 229 4.19 9.05 -9.71
CA ASP A 229 4.24 9.76 -10.99
C ASP A 229 3.57 11.15 -10.95
N ALA A 230 3.19 11.61 -9.75
CA ALA A 230 2.46 12.85 -9.51
C ALA A 230 1.10 12.93 -10.24
N LYS A 231 0.47 11.78 -10.52
CA LYS A 231 -0.88 11.70 -11.09
C LYS A 231 -1.83 11.03 -10.10
N TRP A 232 -3.01 11.61 -9.96
CA TRP A 232 -4.07 10.99 -9.16
C TRP A 232 -4.41 9.61 -9.73
N PRO A 233 -4.40 8.52 -8.93
CA PRO A 233 -4.72 7.19 -9.45
C PRO A 233 -6.15 7.12 -10.00
N PRO A 234 -6.35 6.83 -11.30
CA PRO A 234 -7.69 6.74 -11.88
C PRO A 234 -8.45 5.50 -11.38
N PHE A 235 -9.77 5.46 -11.63
CA PHE A 235 -10.58 4.25 -11.39
C PHE A 235 -9.94 3.02 -12.01
N THR A 236 -10.11 1.87 -11.34
CA THR A 236 -9.54 0.57 -11.74
C THR A 236 -8.02 0.47 -11.69
N SER A 237 -7.32 1.51 -11.21
CA SER A 237 -5.88 1.42 -11.01
C SER A 237 -5.51 0.30 -10.03
N SER A 238 -4.34 -0.30 -10.25
CA SER A 238 -3.84 -1.38 -9.44
C SER A 238 -2.34 -1.24 -9.18
N ILE A 239 -1.92 -1.74 -8.02
CA ILE A 239 -0.51 -1.96 -7.69
C ILE A 239 -0.29 -3.44 -7.42
N ALA A 240 0.69 -4.03 -8.10
CA ALA A 240 1.18 -5.36 -7.81
C ALA A 240 2.55 -5.25 -7.13
N ILE A 241 2.72 -5.95 -6.01
CA ILE A 241 4.01 -6.07 -5.30
C ILE A 241 4.36 -7.56 -5.31
N GLU A 242 5.31 -7.91 -6.17
CA GLU A 242 5.62 -9.27 -6.55
C GLU A 242 6.94 -9.70 -5.90
N LEU A 243 7.00 -10.96 -5.43
CA LEU A 243 8.21 -11.56 -4.87
C LEU A 243 8.72 -12.65 -5.80
N PHE A 244 10.00 -12.59 -6.14
CA PHE A 244 10.72 -13.54 -6.99
C PHE A 244 11.85 -14.17 -6.20
N SER A 245 12.21 -15.39 -6.54
CA SER A 245 13.46 -16.03 -6.12
C SER A 245 14.32 -16.29 -7.35
N ARG A 246 15.63 -16.29 -7.17
CA ARG A 246 16.55 -16.76 -8.20
C ARG A 246 16.38 -18.27 -8.36
N VAL A 247 16.25 -18.76 -9.59
CA VAL A 247 16.35 -20.20 -9.86
C VAL A 247 17.82 -20.58 -9.67
N GLU A 248 18.12 -21.33 -8.62
CA GLU A 248 19.43 -21.94 -8.48
C GLU A 248 19.57 -23.01 -9.57
N ASN A 249 20.45 -22.79 -10.55
CA ASN A 249 20.97 -23.87 -11.39
C ASN A 249 21.97 -24.71 -10.59
N GLN A 250 21.52 -25.32 -9.48
CA GLN A 250 22.28 -26.36 -8.79
C GLN A 250 21.53 -27.69 -8.91
N PRO A 251 22.21 -28.80 -9.30
CA PRO A 251 21.62 -30.13 -9.19
C PRO A 251 21.26 -30.37 -7.72
N PRO A 252 20.19 -31.13 -7.41
CA PRO A 252 19.76 -31.35 -6.05
C PRO A 252 20.91 -31.93 -5.24
N SER A 253 21.50 -31.12 -4.35
CA SER A 253 22.39 -31.62 -3.33
C SER A 253 21.56 -32.50 -2.42
N SER A 254 21.80 -33.81 -2.47
CA SER A 254 21.17 -34.82 -1.64
C SER A 254 21.07 -34.35 -0.18
N PRO A 255 19.91 -34.44 0.48
CA PRO A 255 19.81 -34.09 1.89
C PRO A 255 20.64 -35.07 2.72
N SER A 256 21.71 -34.57 3.35
CA SER A 256 22.44 -35.28 4.40
C SER A 256 21.48 -35.52 5.59
N PRO A 257 21.26 -36.76 6.03
CA PRO A 257 20.36 -37.04 7.14
C PRO A 257 21.06 -36.70 8.46
N SER A 258 20.94 -35.47 8.92
CA SER A 258 21.23 -35.13 10.32
C SER A 258 19.98 -35.36 11.15
N ALA A 259 19.76 -36.62 11.52
CA ALA A 259 18.79 -37.00 12.51
C ALA A 259 19.16 -36.38 13.86
N LYS A 260 18.54 -35.25 14.22
CA LYS A 260 18.52 -34.78 15.61
C LYS A 260 17.54 -35.67 16.38
N GLN A 261 18.08 -36.64 17.12
CA GLN A 261 17.35 -37.40 18.12
C GLN A 261 16.65 -36.43 19.10
N ARG A 262 15.33 -36.49 19.15
CA ARG A 262 14.54 -35.84 20.21
C ARG A 262 14.71 -36.67 21.49
N SER A 263 15.33 -36.07 22.49
CA SER A 263 15.39 -36.60 23.86
C SER A 263 13.99 -36.62 24.47
N LEU A 264 13.58 -37.77 25.02
CA LEU A 264 12.27 -38.07 25.59
C LEU A 264 12.15 -37.70 27.10
N VAL A 265 12.90 -36.70 27.56
CA VAL A 265 12.87 -36.28 28.98
C VAL A 265 12.57 -34.79 29.08
N SER A 266 11.30 -34.43 28.87
CA SER A 266 10.69 -33.17 29.29
C SER A 266 9.17 -33.36 29.39
N TYR A 267 8.78 -34.33 30.21
CA TYR A 267 7.47 -34.34 30.85
C TYR A 267 7.78 -34.03 32.31
N LEU A 268 7.00 -33.14 32.94
CA LEU A 268 7.10 -32.66 34.34
C LEU A 268 7.77 -31.29 34.57
N THR A 269 7.26 -30.25 33.90
CA THR A 269 7.03 -28.86 34.38
C THR A 269 6.35 -28.15 33.20
N GLY A 270 5.12 -27.62 33.25
CA GLY A 270 4.56 -26.76 34.28
C GLY A 270 4.63 -25.30 33.81
N HIS A 271 3.73 -24.92 32.89
CA HIS A 271 3.48 -23.56 32.38
C HIS A 271 4.63 -22.87 31.62
N ASP A 272 4.82 -23.24 30.36
CA ASP A 272 5.38 -22.31 29.38
C ASP A 272 4.25 -21.80 28.48
N ALA A 273 4.03 -20.49 28.53
CA ALA A 273 3.12 -19.79 27.66
C ALA A 273 3.50 -20.07 26.19
N VAL A 274 2.51 -20.49 25.42
CA VAL A 274 2.58 -20.50 23.95
C VAL A 274 3.02 -19.10 23.52
N PRO A 275 4.15 -18.92 22.82
CA PRO A 275 4.46 -17.62 22.25
C PRO A 275 3.44 -17.38 21.15
N SER A 276 2.47 -16.49 21.42
CA SER A 276 1.80 -15.76 20.35
C SER A 276 2.87 -15.23 19.41
N SER A 277 2.77 -15.53 18.11
CA SER A 277 3.73 -15.15 17.08
C SER A 277 3.95 -13.62 17.03
N ASN A 278 4.90 -13.13 17.81
CA ASN A 278 5.28 -11.72 17.92
C ASN A 278 6.59 -11.42 17.17
N THR A 279 6.84 -12.08 16.04
CA THR A 279 7.94 -11.68 15.13
C THR A 279 7.51 -10.68 14.05
N ASP A 280 6.23 -10.32 13.99
CA ASP A 280 5.64 -9.46 12.95
C ASP A 280 6.39 -8.12 12.87
N ARG A 281 7.07 -7.91 11.74
CA ARG A 281 7.83 -6.69 11.39
C ARG A 281 9.14 -6.50 12.15
N THR A 282 9.83 -7.59 12.49
CA THR A 282 11.21 -7.52 13.02
C THR A 282 12.10 -6.65 12.12
N PRO A 283 12.78 -5.61 12.66
CA PRO A 283 13.64 -4.74 11.86
C PRO A 283 14.78 -5.50 11.19
N LEU A 284 15.20 -5.08 9.99
CA LEU A 284 16.28 -5.71 9.22
C LEU A 284 17.57 -5.82 10.02
N SER A 285 17.88 -4.82 10.85
CA SER A 285 19.05 -4.80 11.73
C SER A 285 19.05 -5.89 12.81
N SER A 286 17.88 -6.45 13.11
CA SER A 286 17.67 -7.46 14.15
C SER A 286 17.50 -8.87 13.56
N LEU A 287 17.52 -9.02 12.23
CA LEU A 287 17.40 -10.33 11.59
C LEU A 287 18.73 -11.10 11.65
N PRO A 288 18.69 -12.43 11.83
CA PRO A 288 19.88 -13.28 11.70
C PRO A 288 20.53 -13.16 10.32
N ASN A 289 21.85 -13.34 10.26
CA ASN A 289 22.61 -13.28 9.00
C ASN A 289 22.10 -14.28 7.95
N SER A 290 21.69 -15.48 8.36
CA SER A 290 21.11 -16.49 7.46
C SER A 290 19.80 -16.00 6.81
N THR A 291 18.94 -15.34 7.59
CA THR A 291 17.72 -14.72 7.07
C THR A 291 18.04 -13.63 6.07
N ARG A 292 18.98 -12.72 6.39
CA ARG A 292 19.38 -11.64 5.48
C ARG A 292 19.94 -12.18 4.16
N GLN A 293 20.75 -13.23 4.20
CA GLN A 293 21.26 -13.89 3.00
C GLN A 293 20.11 -14.47 2.14
N ALA A 294 19.10 -15.07 2.77
CA ALA A 294 17.91 -15.51 2.05
C ALA A 294 17.18 -14.35 1.37
N LEU A 295 17.04 -13.18 2.03
CA LEU A 295 16.41 -11.99 1.45
C LEU A 295 17.19 -11.43 0.25
N GLN A 296 18.52 -11.53 0.25
CA GLN A 296 19.37 -11.10 -0.86
C GLN A 296 19.21 -11.97 -2.13
N ASN A 297 18.77 -13.22 -1.96
CA ASN A 297 18.45 -14.13 -3.07
C ASN A 297 17.02 -13.99 -3.61
N HIS A 298 16.24 -13.06 -3.03
CA HIS A 298 14.88 -12.75 -3.44
C HIS A 298 14.79 -11.31 -3.96
N TYR A 299 13.90 -11.10 -4.91
CA TYR A 299 13.68 -9.82 -5.55
C TYR A 299 12.22 -9.39 -5.45
N VAL A 300 12.00 -8.10 -5.24
CA VAL A 300 10.71 -7.45 -5.20
C VAL A 300 10.57 -6.58 -6.44
N ARG A 301 9.44 -6.70 -7.13
CA ARG A 301 9.05 -5.78 -8.21
C ARG A 301 7.72 -5.13 -7.85
N ILE A 302 7.63 -3.83 -8.05
CA ILE A 302 6.36 -3.11 -8.02
C ILE A 302 5.91 -2.85 -9.45
N ARG A 303 4.63 -3.06 -9.73
CA ARG A 303 3.99 -2.63 -10.99
C ARG A 303 2.81 -1.74 -10.66
N TYR A 304 2.72 -0.58 -11.32
CA TYR A 304 1.57 0.32 -11.24
C TYR A 304 0.88 0.33 -12.60
N ASN A 305 -0.40 -0.08 -12.64
CA ASN A 305 -1.14 -0.26 -13.88
C ASN A 305 -0.38 -1.08 -14.92
N ASP A 306 0.17 -2.22 -14.46
CA ASP A 306 0.96 -3.18 -15.23
C ASP A 306 2.34 -2.66 -15.71
N VAL A 307 2.72 -1.43 -15.37
CA VAL A 307 4.05 -0.87 -15.70
C VAL A 307 5.03 -1.07 -14.54
N PRO A 308 6.21 -1.69 -14.75
CA PRO A 308 7.23 -1.80 -13.72
C PRO A 308 7.67 -0.44 -13.16
N VAL A 309 7.82 -0.39 -11.85
CA VAL A 309 8.18 0.81 -11.09
C VAL A 309 9.64 0.70 -10.63
N ARG A 310 10.43 1.75 -10.89
CA ARG A 310 11.81 1.86 -10.42
C ARG A 310 11.87 2.55 -9.07
N ILE A 311 12.39 1.87 -8.04
CA ILE A 311 12.53 2.41 -6.68
C ILE A 311 13.92 3.08 -6.54
N PRO A 312 14.01 4.39 -6.26
CA PRO A 312 15.29 5.11 -6.25
C PRO A 312 16.36 4.51 -5.34
N GLY A 313 16.04 4.15 -4.09
CA GLY A 313 17.00 3.59 -3.14
C GLY A 313 17.46 2.18 -3.48
N CYS A 314 16.65 1.41 -4.20
CA CYS A 314 17.05 0.12 -4.73
C CYS A 314 18.02 0.30 -5.90
N ALA A 315 17.71 1.22 -6.82
CA ALA A 315 18.55 1.48 -7.99
C ALA A 315 19.82 2.29 -7.70
N ALA A 316 19.99 2.76 -6.46
CA ALA A 316 21.15 3.56 -6.05
C ALA A 316 22.46 2.76 -6.01
N LYS A 317 22.39 1.43 -5.84
CA LYS A 317 23.57 0.55 -5.72
C LYS A 317 23.34 -0.78 -6.42
N ALA A 318 24.36 -1.29 -7.10
CA ALA A 318 24.25 -2.52 -7.91
C ALA A 318 23.87 -3.77 -7.08
N GLU A 319 24.26 -3.83 -5.80
CA GLU A 319 23.91 -4.92 -4.88
C GLU A 319 22.44 -4.89 -4.41
N ASN A 320 21.73 -3.78 -4.62
CA ASN A 320 20.36 -3.58 -4.16
C ASN A 320 19.31 -3.99 -5.21
N HIS A 321 19.72 -4.43 -6.40
CA HIS A 321 18.79 -4.83 -7.46
C HIS A 321 19.33 -6.00 -8.31
N LEU A 322 18.49 -6.53 -9.20
CA LEU A 322 18.90 -7.54 -10.17
C LEU A 322 19.90 -6.93 -11.17
N PRO A 323 21.07 -7.56 -11.43
CA PRO A 323 22.00 -7.06 -12.43
C PRO A 323 21.34 -6.92 -13.81
N GLY A 324 21.43 -5.74 -14.41
CA GLY A 324 20.82 -5.42 -15.70
C GLY A 324 19.35 -5.00 -15.65
N ASP A 325 18.69 -5.04 -14.48
CA ASP A 325 17.31 -4.58 -14.32
C ASP A 325 17.08 -3.90 -12.95
N GLU A 326 17.06 -2.57 -12.97
CA GLU A 326 16.87 -1.72 -11.78
C GLU A 326 15.42 -1.71 -11.24
N THR A 327 14.47 -2.39 -11.90
CA THR A 327 13.08 -2.51 -11.44
C THR A 327 12.86 -3.67 -10.47
N PHE A 328 13.85 -4.56 -10.33
CA PHE A 328 13.84 -5.67 -9.38
C PHE A 328 14.73 -5.33 -8.19
N CYS A 329 14.15 -4.84 -7.10
CA CYS A 329 14.87 -4.56 -5.86
C CYS A 329 15.19 -5.87 -5.11
N THR A 330 16.34 -6.03 -4.47
CA THR A 330 16.52 -7.15 -3.53
C THR A 330 15.54 -7.00 -2.36
N LEU A 331 15.03 -8.11 -1.81
CA LEU A 331 14.09 -8.04 -0.68
C LEU A 331 14.76 -7.41 0.57
N ASP A 332 16.09 -7.59 0.74
CA ASP A 332 16.86 -6.91 1.79
C ASP A 332 16.81 -5.38 1.64
N ALA A 333 17.11 -4.86 0.44
CA ALA A 333 17.07 -3.42 0.17
C ALA A 333 15.65 -2.84 0.25
N PHE A 334 14.66 -3.57 -0.28
CA PHE A 334 13.25 -3.16 -0.19
C PHE A 334 12.78 -3.08 1.27
N LYS A 335 13.13 -4.09 2.09
CA LYS A 335 12.86 -4.07 3.52
C LYS A 335 13.57 -2.92 4.23
N GLN A 336 14.83 -2.63 3.88
CA GLN A 336 15.57 -1.50 4.46
C GLN A 336 14.84 -0.16 4.26
N ILE A 337 14.27 0.06 3.07
CA ILE A 337 13.49 1.25 2.75
C ILE A 337 12.18 1.28 3.55
N VAL A 338 11.43 0.17 3.56
CA VAL A 338 10.13 0.10 4.24
C VAL A 338 10.24 0.18 5.77
N ASP A 339 11.29 -0.38 6.37
CA ASP A 339 11.52 -0.33 7.80
C ASP A 339 11.66 1.12 8.32
N LYS A 340 12.15 2.05 7.50
CA LYS A 340 12.30 3.47 7.87
C LYS A 340 10.99 4.18 8.15
N PHE A 341 9.88 3.66 7.62
CA PHE A 341 8.54 4.20 7.85
C PHE A 341 7.56 3.13 8.32
N THR A 342 8.03 2.01 8.87
CA THR A 342 7.15 1.04 9.52
C THR A 342 6.95 1.47 10.99
N PRO A 343 5.70 1.70 11.45
CA PRO A 343 5.44 2.06 12.84
C PRO A 343 5.71 0.86 13.75
N LYS A 344 6.30 1.12 14.92
CA LYS A 344 6.46 0.12 15.99
C LYS A 344 5.15 -0.08 16.72
N ASN A 345 4.49 1.02 17.07
CA ASN A 345 3.17 1.02 17.66
C ASN A 345 2.38 2.19 17.09
N TRP A 346 1.59 1.91 16.06
CA TRP A 346 0.85 2.93 15.33
C TRP A 346 -0.09 3.74 16.23
N ARG A 347 -0.74 3.10 17.21
CA ARG A 347 -1.68 3.79 18.13
C ARG A 347 -0.97 4.79 19.03
N GLU A 348 0.18 4.42 19.57
CA GLU A 348 1.01 5.31 20.39
C GLU A 348 1.61 6.44 19.55
N GLU A 349 2.15 6.12 18.38
CA GLU A 349 2.76 7.10 17.47
C GLU A 349 1.72 8.09 16.91
N CYS A 350 0.45 7.70 16.81
CA CYS A 350 -0.65 8.57 16.38
C CYS A 350 -1.02 9.71 17.34
N VAL A 351 -0.47 9.74 18.56
CA VAL A 351 -0.66 10.83 19.52
C VAL A 351 0.65 11.55 19.88
N GLN A 352 1.75 11.21 19.20
CA GLN A 352 3.03 11.89 19.34
C GLN A 352 3.13 13.11 18.41
N ASN A 353 4.09 14.00 18.68
CA ASN A 353 4.41 15.19 17.87
C ASN A 353 3.22 16.11 17.55
N LEU A 354 2.15 16.06 18.34
CA LEU A 354 1.00 16.92 18.14
C LEU A 354 1.40 18.38 18.34
N GLY A 355 1.17 19.21 17.31
CA GLY A 355 1.53 20.63 17.35
C GLY A 355 2.92 20.96 16.81
N GLU A 356 3.75 19.96 16.52
CA GLU A 356 5.15 20.15 16.12
C GLU A 356 5.32 20.44 14.60
N GLY A 357 4.32 21.03 13.95
CA GLY A 357 4.38 21.35 12.51
C GLY A 357 4.42 20.14 11.57
N LEU A 358 4.83 20.37 10.32
CA LEU A 358 4.85 19.38 9.22
C LEU A 358 5.93 18.30 9.38
N TYR A 359 7.05 18.68 10.00
CA TYR A 359 8.26 17.86 10.06
C TYR A 359 8.69 17.52 11.48
N GLY A 360 7.78 17.68 12.45
CA GLY A 360 8.09 17.46 13.85
C GLY A 360 9.07 18.52 14.39
N LYS A 361 9.47 18.32 15.64
CA LYS A 361 10.41 19.20 16.32
C LYS A 361 11.75 19.23 15.58
N ASP A 362 12.30 20.44 15.40
CA ASP A 362 13.59 20.67 14.73
C ASP A 362 13.68 20.05 13.31
N ASP A 363 12.54 19.94 12.61
CA ASP A 363 12.40 19.30 11.29
C ASP A 363 12.87 17.83 11.23
N ALA A 364 12.89 17.11 12.35
CA ALA A 364 13.42 15.74 12.46
C ALA A 364 12.74 14.68 11.58
N GLU A 365 11.51 14.94 11.11
CA GLU A 365 10.74 14.05 10.23
C GLU A 365 10.84 14.43 8.75
N LYS A 366 11.53 15.53 8.42
CA LYS A 366 11.78 15.92 7.03
C LYS A 366 12.74 14.91 6.39
N ALA A 367 12.24 14.15 5.42
CA ALA A 367 13.01 13.12 4.77
C ALA A 367 12.46 12.81 3.37
N VAL A 368 13.36 12.73 2.40
CA VAL A 368 13.03 12.30 1.03
C VAL A 368 12.59 10.84 1.05
N ALA A 369 11.55 10.52 0.27
CA ALA A 369 11.04 9.16 0.13
C ALA A 369 11.95 8.26 -0.71
N GLY A 370 11.80 6.94 -0.54
CA GLY A 370 12.43 5.94 -1.42
C GLY A 370 13.89 5.60 -1.15
N PHE A 371 14.51 6.10 -0.08
CA PHE A 371 15.91 5.82 0.28
C PHE A 371 16.07 5.18 1.64
#